data_AF-A0A8T5LIQ9-F1
#
_entry.id   AF-A0A8T5LIQ9-F1
#
_cell.length_a   1.000
_cell.length_b   1.000
_cell.length_c   1.000
_cell.angle_alpha   90.00
_cell.angle_beta   90.00
_cell.angle_gamma   90.00
#
_symmetry.space_group_name_H-M   'P 1'
#
loop_
_entity.id
_entity.type
_entity.pdbx_description
1 polymer ?
#
loop_
_entity_poly.entity_id
_entity_poly.type
_entity_poly.pdbx_seq_one_letter_code
_entity_poly.pdbx_strand_id
1 'polypeptide(L)'
;MFNKKGQGISINVIIIAAIALLVLVILSVLLIRSGGNVVTGTSCAGVGGTCSSSCSDLSEGTKIYSPHPTAKCTDSNDKCCIILG
;
A
#
# COMPACT_ATOMS: atom_id res chain seq x y z
N MET A 1 -51.03 13.45 -20.58
CA MET A 1 -50.01 12.47 -21.04
C MET A 1 -48.71 12.74 -20.30
N PHE A 2 -48.50 12.12 -19.14
CA PHE A 2 -47.18 12.12 -18.49
C PHE A 2 -46.48 10.82 -18.86
N ASN A 3 -45.51 10.96 -19.74
CA ASN A 3 -44.66 9.88 -20.21
C ASN A 3 -43.89 9.32 -19.01
N LYS A 4 -44.17 8.08 -18.59
CA LYS A 4 -43.36 7.35 -17.59
C LYS A 4 -42.00 6.95 -18.19
N LYS A 5 -41.21 7.93 -18.63
CA LYS A 5 -39.79 7.77 -19.00
C LYS A 5 -39.00 7.56 -17.71
N GLY A 6 -39.05 6.36 -17.15
CA GLY A 6 -38.37 6.03 -15.89
C GLY A 6 -38.58 4.59 -15.43
N GLN A 7 -39.64 3.91 -15.89
CA GLN A 7 -39.88 2.49 -15.60
C GLN A 7 -39.06 1.54 -16.50
N GLY A 8 -37.87 1.95 -16.96
CA GLY A 8 -37.07 1.21 -17.92
C GLY A 8 -35.70 0.73 -17.41
N ILE A 9 -35.20 1.26 -16.30
CA ILE A 9 -34.09 0.60 -15.60
C ILE A 9 -34.72 -0.60 -14.91
N SER A 10 -34.56 -1.78 -15.53
CA SER A 10 -35.15 -3.00 -14.99
C SER A 10 -34.69 -3.15 -13.54
N ILE A 11 -35.59 -3.63 -12.67
CA ILE A 11 -35.33 -3.76 -11.23
C ILE A 11 -34.00 -4.48 -10.96
N ASN A 12 -33.61 -5.40 -11.85
CA ASN A 12 -32.37 -6.17 -11.82
C ASN A 12 -31.12 -5.27 -11.91
N VAL A 13 -31.14 -4.21 -12.73
CA VAL A 13 -30.00 -3.29 -12.87
C VAL A 13 -29.77 -2.52 -11.57
N ILE A 14 -30.86 -2.09 -10.91
CA ILE A 14 -30.78 -1.41 -9.62
C ILE A 14 -30.18 -2.34 -8.56
N ILE A 15 -30.61 -3.61 -8.55
CA ILE A 15 -30.11 -4.63 -7.63
C ILE A 15 -28.61 -4.87 -7.85
N ILE A 16 -28.18 -5.06 -9.10
CA ILE A 16 -26.77 -5.28 -9.44
C ILE A 16 -25.92 -4.08 -9.05
N ALA A 17 -26.38 -2.86 -9.32
CA ALA A 17 -25.67 -1.63 -8.95
C ALA A 17 -25.52 -1.51 -7.42
N ALA A 18 -26.56 -1.85 -6.65
CA ALA A 18 -26.51 -1.83 -5.19
C ALA A 18 -25.53 -2.87 -4.63
N ILE A 19 -25.53 -4.10 -5.18
CA ILE A 19 -24.59 -5.15 -4.77
C ILE A 19 -23.15 -4.74 -5.08
N ALA A 20 -22.89 -4.19 -6.27
CA ALA A 20 -21.55 -3.73 -6.66
C ALA A 20 -21.03 -2.63 -5.72
N LEU A 21 -21.88 -1.66 -5.37
CA LEU A 21 -21.52 -0.62 -4.41
C LEU A 21 -21.19 -1.20 -3.04
N LEU A 22 -21.99 -2.16 -2.56
CA LEU A 22 -21.78 -2.80 -1.26
C LEU A 22 -20.44 -3.55 -1.22
N VAL A 23 -20.13 -4.33 -2.26
CA VAL A 23 -18.85 -5.04 -2.39
C VAL A 23 -17.68 -4.06 -2.39
N LEU A 24 -17.78 -2.96 -3.14
CA LEU A 24 -16.74 -1.93 -3.18
C LEU A 24 -16.48 -1.33 -1.80
N VAL A 25 -17.52 -1.00 -1.03
CA VAL A 25 -17.38 -0.48 0.33
C VAL A 25 -16.64 -1.45 1.24
N ILE A 26 -17.00 -2.74 1.19
CA ILE A 26 -16.33 -3.78 1.99
C ILE A 26 -14.85 -3.89 1.60
N LEU A 27 -14.55 -3.94 0.30
CA LEU A 27 -13.18 -4.00 -0.19
C LEU A 27 -12.38 -2.76 0.23
N SER A 28 -12.95 -1.57 0.15
CA SER A 28 -12.29 -0.34 0.60
C SER A 28 -11.93 -0.40 2.09
N VAL A 29 -12.85 -0.84 2.96
CA VAL A 29 -12.57 -0.95 4.40
C VAL A 29 -11.50 -2.00 4.69
N LEU A 30 -11.54 -3.16 4.02
CA LEU A 30 -10.53 -4.20 4.16
C LEU A 30 -9.15 -3.74 3.67
N LEU A 31 -9.11 -3.03 2.53
CA LEU A 31 -7.89 -2.45 1.99
C LEU A 31 -7.32 -1.36 2.88
N ILE A 32 -8.13 -0.51 3.50
CA ILE A 32 -7.64 0.48 4.48
C ILE A 32 -7.09 -0.23 5.72
N ARG A 33 -7.77 -1.27 6.20
CA ARG A 33 -7.34 -2.03 7.39
C ARG A 33 -6.07 -2.84 7.15
N SER A 34 -5.89 -3.41 5.96
CA SER A 34 -4.66 -4.09 5.54
C SER A 34 -3.57 -3.09 5.15
N GLY A 35 -3.94 -1.97 4.55
CA GLY A 35 -3.07 -0.91 4.07
C GLY A 35 -2.30 -0.19 5.18
N GLY A 36 -2.85 -0.13 6.39
CA GLY A 36 -2.11 0.35 7.56
C GLY A 36 -0.83 -0.45 7.84
N ASN A 37 -0.81 -1.75 7.54
CA ASN A 37 0.38 -2.59 7.72
C ASN A 37 1.38 -2.53 6.56
N VAL A 38 0.95 -2.18 5.34
CA VAL A 38 1.91 -2.05 4.22
C VAL A 38 2.82 -0.83 4.37
N VAL A 39 2.37 0.21 5.07
CA VAL A 39 3.22 1.37 5.42
C VAL A 39 4.36 0.92 6.33
N THR A 40 4.07 0.06 7.30
CA THR A 40 5.10 -0.55 8.15
C THR A 40 6.04 -1.43 7.31
N GLY A 41 5.51 -2.29 6.44
CA GLY A 41 6.31 -3.20 5.60
C GLY A 41 7.17 -2.53 4.53
N THR A 42 6.86 -1.29 4.14
CA THR A 42 7.64 -0.49 3.17
C THR A 42 8.56 0.54 3.83
N SER A 43 8.50 0.67 5.16
CA SER A 43 9.46 1.47 5.92
C SER A 43 10.79 0.74 6.01
N CYS A 44 11.90 1.49 6.05
CA CYS A 44 13.22 0.88 6.21
C CYS A 44 13.34 0.04 7.50
N ALA A 45 12.74 0.52 8.60
CA ALA A 45 12.70 -0.21 9.86
C ALA A 45 11.88 -1.52 9.77
N GLY A 46 10.79 -1.52 8.99
CA GLY A 46 9.93 -2.70 8.84
C GLY A 46 10.55 -3.82 8.00
N VAL A 47 11.49 -3.49 7.10
CA VAL A 47 12.31 -4.48 6.39
C VAL A 47 13.56 -4.91 7.17
N GLY A 48 13.72 -4.45 8.42
CA GLY A 48 14.90 -4.73 9.25
C GLY A 48 16.16 -3.99 8.80
N GLY A 49 16.00 -2.93 8.01
CA GLY A 49 17.09 -2.08 7.53
C GLY A 49 17.33 -0.86 8.42
N THR A 50 18.43 -0.18 8.14
CA THR A 50 18.80 1.08 8.79
C THR A 50 18.97 2.19 7.74
N CYS A 51 18.54 3.40 8.08
CA CYS A 51 18.64 4.56 7.19
C CYS A 51 20.02 5.20 7.34
N SER A 52 20.71 5.41 6.22
CA SER A 52 21.96 6.14 6.17
C SER A 52 22.13 6.77 4.79
N SER A 53 22.90 7.85 4.72
CA SER A 53 23.23 8.53 3.47
C SER A 53 24.02 7.62 2.51
N SER A 54 24.78 6.68 3.05
CA SER A 54 25.47 5.64 2.30
C SER A 54 25.46 4.31 3.05
N CYS A 55 25.15 3.22 2.34
CA CYS A 55 25.19 1.87 2.91
C CYS A 55 26.62 1.38 3.15
N SER A 56 27.61 1.99 2.49
CA SER A 56 29.02 1.65 2.67
C SER A 56 29.53 2.04 4.06
N ASP A 57 28.96 3.10 4.64
CA ASP A 57 29.42 3.70 5.90
C ASP A 57 28.95 2.92 7.13
N LEU A 58 27.98 2.02 6.95
CA LEU A 58 27.38 1.20 8.00
C LEU A 58 28.16 -0.10 8.29
N SER A 59 29.34 -0.27 7.68
CA SER A 59 30.14 -1.50 7.75
C SER A 59 30.64 -1.78 9.18
N GLU A 60 29.81 -2.44 9.98
CA GLU A 60 30.22 -3.07 11.24
C GLU A 60 30.73 -4.50 10.96
N GLY A 61 32.04 -4.65 10.76
CA GLY A 61 32.69 -5.95 10.60
C GLY A 61 32.44 -6.61 9.25
N THR A 62 32.02 -7.89 9.23
CA THR A 62 31.82 -8.72 8.01
C THR A 62 30.45 -8.53 7.35
N LYS A 63 29.59 -7.65 7.88
CA LYS A 63 28.23 -7.44 7.38
C LYS A 63 28.24 -6.52 6.17
N ILE A 64 27.78 -7.02 5.02
CA ILE A 64 27.66 -6.23 3.79
C ILE A 64 26.27 -5.60 3.77
N TYR A 65 26.20 -4.28 3.66
CA TYR A 65 24.94 -3.56 3.56
C TYR A 65 24.66 -3.18 2.11
N SER A 66 23.43 -3.41 1.66
CA SER A 66 22.97 -3.01 0.32
C SER A 66 21.72 -2.15 0.39
N PRO A 67 21.53 -1.24 -0.58
CA PRO A 67 20.34 -0.42 -0.63
C PRO A 67 19.11 -1.26 -1.01
N HIS A 68 18.05 -1.19 -0.21
CA HIS A 68 16.77 -1.84 -0.49
C HIS A 68 16.02 -1.08 -1.60
N PRO A 69 15.46 -1.76 -2.62
CA PRO A 69 14.92 -1.11 -3.82
C PRO A 69 13.61 -0.36 -3.59
N THR A 70 12.83 -0.75 -2.58
CA THR A 70 11.45 -0.27 -2.38
C THR A 70 11.19 0.33 -1.01
N ALA A 71 12.15 0.24 -0.08
CA ALA A 71 11.96 0.75 1.27
C ALA A 71 12.45 2.19 1.36
N LYS A 72 11.64 3.05 1.97
CA LYS A 72 11.93 4.49 2.09
C LYS A 72 12.33 4.86 3.52
N CYS A 73 13.25 5.81 3.60
CA CYS A 73 13.59 6.53 4.82
C CYS A 73 12.74 7.79 4.92
N THR A 74 12.51 8.26 6.14
CA THR A 74 11.76 9.51 6.40
C THR A 74 12.46 10.72 5.78
N ASP A 75 13.80 10.69 5.79
CA ASP A 75 14.64 11.71 5.18
C ASP A 75 14.86 11.42 3.69
N SER A 76 14.63 12.43 2.85
CA SER A 76 14.59 12.29 1.38
C SER A 76 15.94 11.96 0.73
N ASN A 77 17.05 12.08 1.48
CA ASN A 77 18.40 11.83 0.98
C ASN A 77 19.01 10.51 1.48
N ASP A 78 18.36 9.82 2.41
CA ASP A 78 18.90 8.60 2.99
C ASP A 78 18.41 7.35 2.25
N LYS A 79 19.32 6.40 2.06
CA LYS A 79 19.02 5.09 1.50
C LYS A 79 18.70 4.12 2.61
N CYS A 80 17.74 3.24 2.36
CA CYS A 80 17.48 2.15 3.28
C CYS A 80 18.50 1.04 3.06
N CYS A 81 19.31 0.74 4.06
CA CYS A 81 20.40 -0.23 3.99
C CYS A 81 20.04 -1.49 4.76
N ILE A 82 20.01 -2.63 4.07
CA ILE A 82 19.73 -3.94 4.65
C ILE A 82 20.99 -4.81 4.66
N ILE A 83 21.12 -5.66 5.66
CA ILE A 83 22.22 -6.62 5.77
C ILE A 83 22.00 -7.73 4.74
N LEU A 84 22.94 -7.88 3.82
CA LEU A 84 23.11 -9.09 3.03
C LEU A 84 23.95 -10.04 3.90
N GLY A 85 23.30 -11.09 4.40
CA GLY A 85 23.97 -12.18 5.10
C GLY A 85 24.97 -12.90 4.20
#